data_AF-A0A8K0G8A5-F1
#
_entry.id   AF-A0A8K0G8A5-F1
#
_cell.length_a   1.000
_cell.length_b   1.000
_cell.length_c   1.000
_cell.angle_alpha   90.00
_cell.angle_beta   90.00
_cell.angle_gamma   90.00
#
_symmetry.space_group_name_H-M   'P 1'
#
loop_
_entity.id
_entity.type
_entity.pdbx_description
1 polymer ?
#
loop_
_entity_poly.entity_id
_entity_poly.type
_entity_poly.pdbx_seq_one_letter_code
_entity_poly.pdbx_strand_id
1 'polypeptide(L)' 'VDIMPRNITAATDTIKHFNLMPVYGLNVYSMLKHDTLVLTKAAVELIESKLLTHLHRNQTLNVMSKFKVDQA' A
#
# COMPACT_ATOMS: atom_id res chain seq x y z
N VAL A 1 0.36 -15.72 -0.35
CA VAL A 1 1.36 -15.05 0.51
C VAL A 1 2.14 -14.11 -0.38
N ASP A 2 2.29 -12.84 0.00
CA ASP A 2 3.10 -11.87 -0.76
C ASP A 2 4.57 -12.15 -0.41
N ILE A 3 5.30 -12.79 -1.33
CA ILE A 3 6.68 -13.26 -1.12
C ILE A 3 7.60 -12.49 -2.07
N MET A 4 8.54 -11.72 -1.52
CA MET A 4 9.56 -11.06 -2.33
C MET A 4 10.53 -12.09 -2.93
N PRO A 5 10.97 -11.90 -4.19
CA PRO A 5 12.00 -12.74 -4.80
C PRO A 5 13.33 -12.67 -4.05
N ARG A 6 14.00 -13.81 -3.88
CA ARG A 6 15.26 -13.93 -3.12
C ARG A 6 16.37 -13.00 -3.60
N ASN A 7 16.50 -12.81 -4.91
CA ASN A 7 17.59 -12.03 -5.50
C ASN A 7 17.51 -10.54 -5.13
N ILE A 8 16.31 -9.94 -5.21
CA ILE A 8 16.16 -8.52 -4.86
C ILE A 8 16.30 -8.32 -3.36
N THR A 9 15.74 -9.22 -2.55
CA THR A 9 15.87 -9.17 -1.10
C THR A 9 17.33 -9.21 -0.67
N ALA A 10 18.11 -10.18 -1.16
CA ALA A 10 19.53 -10.30 -0.82
C ALA A 10 20.35 -9.11 -1.31
N ALA A 11 20.03 -8.55 -2.49
CA ALA A 11 20.73 -7.41 -3.05
C ALA A 11 20.49 -6.11 -2.27
N THR A 12 19.26 -5.88 -1.79
CA THR A 12 18.91 -4.65 -1.07
C THR A 12 19.18 -4.71 0.42
N ASP A 13 19.29 -5.90 1.01
CA ASP A 13 19.48 -6.09 2.47
C ASP A 13 20.75 -5.38 2.99
N THR A 14 21.77 -5.27 2.16
CA THR A 14 23.03 -4.60 2.51
C THR A 14 23.01 -3.08 2.29
N ILE A 15 21.99 -2.53 1.60
CA ILE A 15 21.93 -1.13 1.19
C ILE A 15 20.86 -0.37 2.00
N LYS A 16 21.32 0.47 2.93
CA LYS A 16 20.45 1.17 3.91
C LYS A 16 19.40 2.13 3.31
N HIS A 17 19.58 2.57 2.08
CA HIS A 17 18.70 3.55 1.43
C HIS A 17 17.61 2.90 0.58
N PHE A 18 17.68 1.57 0.36
CA PHE A 18 16.67 0.82 -0.37
C PHE A 18 15.74 0.12 0.62
N ASN A 19 14.46 0.46 0.55
CA ASN A 19 13.43 -0.18 1.36
C ASN A 19 12.51 -1.03 0.47
N LEU A 20 12.43 -2.32 0.79
CA LEU A 20 11.47 -3.23 0.20
C LEU A 20 10.19 -3.26 1.05
N MET A 21 9.05 -2.98 0.44
CA MET A 21 7.77 -2.89 1.14
C MET A 21 6.67 -3.60 0.35
N PRO A 22 5.82 -4.41 1.01
CA PRO A 22 4.66 -4.99 0.36
C PRO A 22 3.58 -3.93 0.13
N VAL A 23 2.66 -4.17 -0.82
CA VAL A 23 1.68 -3.17 -1.27
C VAL A 23 0.77 -2.68 -0.14
N TYR A 24 0.41 -3.57 0.80
CA TYR A 24 -0.43 -3.22 1.94
C TYR A 24 0.28 -2.37 3.01
N GLY A 25 1.61 -2.29 2.98
CA GLY A 25 2.39 -1.44 3.88
C GLY A 25 2.65 -0.03 3.34
N LEU A 26 2.33 0.22 2.06
CA LEU A 26 2.62 1.48 1.39
C LEU A 26 1.92 2.65 2.10
N ASN A 27 2.69 3.67 2.44
CA ASN A 27 2.21 4.88 3.11
C ASN A 27 2.88 6.14 2.55
N VAL A 28 2.18 7.27 2.65
CA VAL A 28 2.62 8.56 2.09
C VAL A 28 3.95 9.02 2.69
N TYR A 29 4.17 8.81 3.99
CA TYR A 29 5.43 9.17 4.64
C TYR A 29 6.63 8.45 3.99
N SER A 30 6.48 7.16 3.70
CA SER A 30 7.52 6.35 3.06
C SER A 30 7.73 6.73 1.60
N MET A 31 6.68 7.19 0.92
CA MET A 31 6.78 7.75 -0.43
C MET A 31 7.57 9.06 -0.43
N LEU A 32 7.34 9.95 0.54
CA LEU A 32 8.04 11.24 0.64
C LEU A 32 9.47 11.11 1.18
N LYS A 33 9.75 10.05 1.95
CA LYS A 33 11.08 9.78 2.51
C LYS A 33 12.11 9.37 1.45
N HIS A 34 11.67 8.87 0.30
CA HIS A 34 12.56 8.41 -0.77
C HIS A 34 12.38 9.27 -2.01
N ASP A 35 13.48 9.56 -2.71
CA ASP A 35 13.43 10.36 -3.94
C ASP A 35 12.77 9.61 -5.11
N THR A 36 12.83 8.28 -5.07
CA THR A 36 12.33 7.42 -6.14
C THR A 36 11.47 6.31 -5.57
N LEU A 37 10.41 5.98 -6.31
CA LEU A 37 9.46 4.94 -5.97
C LEU A 37 9.33 3.99 -7.17
N VAL A 38 9.55 2.69 -6.93
CA VAL A 38 9.45 1.64 -7.94
C VAL A 38 8.31 0.71 -7.56
N LEU A 39 7.39 0.46 -8.52
CA LEU A 39 6.24 -0.40 -8.33
C LEU A 39 6.24 -1.51 -9.39
N THR A 40 5.80 -2.70 -9.00
CA THR A 40 5.51 -3.77 -9.95
C THR A 40 4.15 -3.53 -10.62
N LYS A 41 3.95 -4.09 -11.81
CA LYS A 41 2.66 -3.97 -12.52
C LYS A 41 1.48 -4.43 -11.66
N ALA A 42 1.62 -5.60 -11.00
CA ALA A 42 0.59 -6.14 -10.12
C ALA A 42 0.30 -5.23 -8.90
N ALA A 43 1.33 -4.55 -8.38
CA ALA A 43 1.14 -3.59 -7.29
C ALA A 43 0.32 -2.37 -7.74
N VAL A 44 0.60 -1.82 -8.92
CA VAL A 44 -0.14 -0.69 -9.48
C VAL A 44 -1.61 -1.07 -9.69
N GLU A 45 -1.89 -2.22 -10.31
CA GLU A 45 -3.26 -2.71 -10.54
C GLU A 45 -4.05 -2.85 -9.22
N LEU A 46 -3.41 -3.37 -8.16
CA LEU A 46 -4.04 -3.50 -6.85
C LEU A 46 -4.32 -2.15 -6.18
N ILE A 47 -3.38 -1.21 -6.26
CA ILE A 47 -3.54 0.14 -5.71
C ILE A 47 -4.68 0.86 -6.45
N GLU A 48 -4.66 0.82 -7.78
CA GLU A 48 -5.67 1.45 -8.62
C GLU A 48 -7.07 0.88 -8.33
N SER A 49 -7.21 -0.45 -8.27
CA SER A 49 -8.48 -1.10 -7.93
C SER A 49 -9.04 -0.60 -6.60
N LYS A 50 -8.20 -0.50 -5.56
CA LYS A 50 -8.62 0.02 -4.26
C LYS A 50 -9.03 1.48 -4.34
N LEU A 51 -8.21 2.34 -4.95
CA LEU A 51 -8.48 3.77 -5.05
C LEU A 51 -9.77 4.04 -5.85
N LEU A 52 -9.94 3.42 -7.01
CA LEU A 52 -11.14 3.56 -7.84
C LEU A 52 -12.39 3.01 -7.15
N THR A 53 -12.27 1.88 -6.45
CA THR A 53 -13.38 1.33 -5.66
C THR A 53 -13.87 2.35 -4.64
N HIS A 54 -12.96 3.05 -3.95
CA HIS A 54 -13.33 4.05 -2.96
C HIS A 54 -13.81 5.37 -3.59
N LEU A 55 -13.29 5.74 -4.77
CA LEU A 55 -13.70 6.94 -5.49
C LEU A 55 -15.14 6.85 -6.02
N HIS A 56 -15.52 5.69 -6.56
CA HIS A 56 -16.85 5.48 -7.16
C HIS A 56 -17.91 4.92 -6.19
N ARG A 57 -17.57 4.78 -4.90
CA ARG A 57 -18.49 4.22 -3.91
C ARG A 57 -19.52 5.27 -3.47
N ASN A 58 -20.74 5.16 -3.98
CA ASN A 58 -21.84 6.12 -3.73
C ASN A 58 -22.54 5.97 -2.35
N GLN A 59 -22.19 4.94 -1.55
CA GLN A 59 -22.77 4.72 -0.21
C GLN A 59 -21.69 4.52 0.85
N THR A 60 -21.11 5.61 1.33
CA THR A 60 -20.15 5.60 2.45
C THR A 60 -20.84 5.47 3.81
N LEU A 61 -22.07 6.00 3.95
CA LEU A 61 -22.82 6.04 5.22
C LEU A 61 -23.15 4.64 5.80
N ASN A 62 -23.58 3.70 4.96
CA ASN A 62 -23.91 2.32 5.37
C ASN A 62 -22.68 1.49 5.78
N VAL A 63 -21.49 1.98 5.47
CA VAL A 63 -20.21 1.30 5.72
C VAL A 63 -19.60 1.86 6.98
N MET A 64 -19.66 3.18 7.12
CA MET A 64 -19.24 3.90 8.33
C MET A 64 -20.11 3.54 9.54
N SER A 65 -21.37 3.15 9.35
CA SER A 65 -22.23 2.66 10.45
C SER A 65 -21.65 1.43 11.16
N LYS A 66 -20.91 0.57 10.45
CA LYS A 66 -20.21 -0.58 11.05
C LYS A 66 -18.99 -0.19 11.89
N PHE A 67 -18.44 1.01 11.67
CA PHE A 67 -17.23 1.53 12.32
C PHE A 67 -17.50 2.67 13.29
N LYS A 68 -18.77 3.10 13.45
CA LYS A 68 -19.16 3.95 14.58
C LYS A 68 -19.00 3.12 15.84
N VAL A 69 -17.88 3.34 16.53
CA VAL A 69 -17.75 2.94 17.93
C VAL A 69 -18.79 3.77 18.69
N ASP A 70 -19.61 3.11 19.52
CA ASP A 70 -20.54 3.78 20.44
C ASP A 70 -19.72 4.71 21.35
N GLN A 71 -19.59 5.98 20.94
CA GLN A 71 -19.18 7.05 21.82
C GLN A 71 -20.39 7.36 22.69
N ALA A 72 -20.48 6.60 23.80
CA ALA A 72 -21.26 6.98 24.96
C ALA A 72 -20.69 8.26 25.60
#